data_AF-G9K936-F1
#
_entry.id   AF-G9K936-F1
#
_cell.length_a   1.000
_cell.length_b   1.000
_cell.length_c   1.000
_cell.angle_alpha   90.00
_cell.angle_beta   90.00
_cell.angle_gamma   90.00
#
_symmetry.space_group_name_H-M   'P 1'
#
loop_
_entity.id
_entity.type
_entity.pdbx_description
1 polymer ?
#
loop_
_entity_poly.entity_id
_entity_poly.type
_entity_poly.pdbx_seq_one_letter_code
_entity_poly.pdbx_strand_id
1 'polypeptide(L)'
;LTYLIEGFKVSIGSSKTGGSKQQWPKILWSCKETFRMQLGRLLAHILSPAHSSQERKQIFEIVREPNHQEILRDCLSPSLQHGAKLVLYLSELIHNHQDELTEEELDTAELLMNALKLCGQKCTPPRAATKAELIKMIKEEQKKYETEEATNKATWQKTVNNNQQSLFQRLDSKSKDISKIAADITQAVSLSQGIERKKVIQHIRGMYKVDLSASRHWQELIQQLTHDRAAWYDPLYYPTSWQLDPTEGPNRERRRLQRCYLTIPNKYLLMDRQKSE
;
A
#
# COMPACT_ATOMS: atom_id res chain seq x y z
N LEU A 1 18.23 1.01 -31.01
CA LEU A 1 17.45 1.18 -32.26
C LEU A 1 16.67 -0.09 -32.60
N THR A 2 17.34 -1.24 -32.73
CA THR A 2 16.75 -2.55 -33.10
C THR A 2 15.50 -2.95 -32.32
N TYR A 3 15.51 -2.89 -30.98
CA TYR A 3 14.35 -3.29 -30.17
C TYR A 3 13.09 -2.42 -30.39
N LEU A 4 13.25 -1.12 -30.61
CA LEU A 4 12.12 -0.22 -30.88
C LEU A 4 11.57 -0.43 -32.30
N ILE A 5 12.44 -0.66 -33.27
CA ILE A 5 12.03 -1.01 -34.64
C ILE A 5 11.26 -2.33 -34.63
N GLU A 6 11.76 -3.35 -33.93
CA GLU A 6 11.12 -4.67 -33.86
C GLU A 6 9.74 -4.60 -33.16
N GLY A 7 9.65 -3.87 -32.04
CA GLY A 7 8.36 -3.63 -31.36
C GLY A 7 7.37 -2.83 -32.21
N PHE A 8 7.88 -1.90 -33.03
CA PHE A 8 7.06 -1.12 -33.94
C PHE A 8 6.56 -1.94 -35.14
N LYS A 9 7.38 -2.82 -35.71
CA LYS A 9 6.96 -3.76 -36.78
C LYS A 9 5.80 -4.64 -36.35
N VAL A 10 5.85 -5.19 -35.13
CA VAL A 10 4.74 -5.99 -34.56
C VAL A 10 3.47 -5.14 -34.40
N SER A 11 3.61 -3.83 -34.24
CA SER A 11 2.51 -2.86 -34.14
C SER A 11 2.02 -2.32 -35.51
N ILE A 12 2.71 -2.61 -36.61
CA ILE A 12 2.25 -2.30 -37.98
C ILE A 12 1.66 -3.56 -38.64
N GLY A 13 2.25 -4.73 -38.39
CA GLY A 13 1.82 -6.00 -38.96
C GLY A 13 0.43 -6.40 -38.47
N SER A 14 -0.55 -6.45 -39.37
CA SER A 14 -1.86 -7.04 -39.11
C SER A 14 -1.72 -8.54 -38.88
N SER A 15 -1.52 -8.96 -37.63
CA SER A 15 -1.45 -10.36 -37.26
C SER A 15 -2.87 -10.97 -37.26
N LYS A 16 -3.40 -11.28 -38.46
CA LYS A 16 -4.49 -12.26 -38.62
C LYS A 16 -3.91 -13.67 -38.43
N THR A 17 -3.56 -14.03 -37.21
CA THR A 17 -3.22 -15.43 -36.86
C THR A 17 -3.92 -15.79 -35.56
N GLY A 18 -5.09 -16.42 -35.69
CA GLY A 18 -5.92 -16.88 -34.59
C GLY A 18 -5.17 -17.88 -33.71
N GLY A 19 -5.19 -17.64 -32.40
CA GLY A 19 -4.65 -18.55 -31.39
C GLY A 19 -4.45 -17.88 -30.03
N SER A 20 -4.70 -18.60 -28.95
CA SER A 20 -4.70 -18.12 -27.55
C SER A 20 -3.35 -17.61 -27.01
N LYS A 21 -2.28 -17.57 -27.81
CA LYS A 21 -0.99 -16.93 -27.49
C LYS A 21 -0.94 -15.41 -27.78
N GLN A 22 -2.09 -14.80 -28.08
CA GLN A 22 -2.28 -13.45 -28.61
C GLN A 22 -2.23 -12.27 -27.61
N GLN A 23 -1.65 -12.38 -26.41
CA GLN A 23 -1.63 -11.24 -25.49
C GLN A 23 -0.55 -10.20 -25.83
N TRP A 24 0.66 -10.65 -26.20
CA TRP A 24 1.77 -9.74 -26.53
C TRP A 24 1.48 -8.79 -27.70
N PRO A 25 0.92 -9.25 -28.84
CA PRO A 25 0.57 -8.34 -29.93
C PRO A 25 -0.50 -7.31 -29.52
N LYS A 26 -1.45 -7.70 -28.65
CA LYS A 26 -2.48 -6.78 -28.12
C LYS A 26 -1.89 -5.72 -27.20
N ILE A 27 -0.95 -6.11 -26.33
CA ILE A 27 -0.22 -5.19 -25.46
C ILE A 27 0.63 -4.23 -26.30
N LEU A 28 1.41 -4.75 -27.25
CA LEU A 28 2.23 -3.92 -28.13
C LEU A 28 1.39 -2.95 -28.97
N TRP A 29 0.24 -3.41 -29.48
CA TRP A 29 -0.72 -2.55 -30.16
C TRP A 29 -1.28 -1.45 -29.26
N SER A 30 -1.58 -1.75 -27.99
CA SER A 30 -2.04 -0.74 -27.03
C SER A 30 -0.97 0.33 -26.76
N CYS A 31 0.31 -0.02 -26.92
CA CYS A 31 1.45 0.88 -26.79
C CYS A 31 1.91 1.47 -28.13
N LYS A 32 1.19 1.25 -29.25
CA LYS A 32 1.60 1.66 -30.60
C LYS A 32 1.99 3.14 -30.66
N GLU A 33 1.20 4.01 -30.06
CA GLU A 33 1.47 5.45 -30.04
C GLU A 33 2.72 5.80 -29.22
N THR A 34 2.96 5.09 -28.11
CA THR A 34 4.20 5.25 -27.34
C THR A 34 5.42 4.83 -28.15
N PHE A 35 5.38 3.67 -28.82
CA PHE A 35 6.46 3.22 -29.68
C PHE A 35 6.71 4.19 -30.84
N ARG A 36 5.64 4.67 -31.46
CA ARG A 36 5.69 5.69 -32.51
C ARG A 36 6.45 6.94 -32.05
N MET A 37 6.04 7.51 -30.92
CA MET A 37 6.68 8.72 -30.36
C MET A 37 8.14 8.46 -29.97
N GLN A 38 8.42 7.35 -29.28
CA GLN A 38 9.77 7.06 -28.79
C GLN A 38 10.74 6.71 -29.92
N LEU A 39 10.28 6.04 -30.99
CA LEU A 39 11.11 5.76 -32.15
C LEU A 39 11.47 7.07 -32.88
N GLY A 40 10.52 7.98 -33.09
CA GLY A 40 10.80 9.31 -33.66
C GLY A 40 11.80 10.12 -32.81
N ARG A 41 11.66 10.10 -31.48
CA ARG A 41 12.61 10.72 -30.53
C ARG A 41 14.00 10.12 -30.62
N LEU A 42 14.09 8.79 -30.65
CA LEU A 42 15.37 8.09 -30.71
C LEU A 42 16.10 8.41 -32.02
N LEU A 43 15.41 8.39 -33.16
CA LEU A 43 16.01 8.72 -34.45
C LEU A 43 16.58 10.15 -34.43
N ALA A 44 15.80 11.13 -33.94
CA ALA A 44 16.26 12.50 -33.81
C ALA A 44 17.44 12.65 -32.83
N HIS A 45 17.47 11.84 -31.77
CA HIS A 45 18.59 11.80 -30.82
C HIS A 45 19.85 11.24 -31.47
N ILE A 46 19.79 10.06 -32.10
CA ILE A 46 20.93 9.41 -32.75
C ILE A 46 21.61 10.35 -33.75
N LEU A 47 20.82 11.07 -34.56
CA LEU A 47 21.35 11.95 -35.58
C LEU A 47 21.80 13.33 -35.04
N SER A 48 21.59 13.62 -33.76
CA SER A 48 21.88 14.92 -33.17
C SER A 48 23.35 15.35 -33.34
N PRO A 49 23.62 16.64 -33.63
CA PRO A 49 24.95 17.22 -33.67
C PRO A 49 25.78 17.07 -32.38
N ALA A 50 25.14 16.71 -31.27
CA ALA A 50 25.81 16.42 -30.00
C ALA A 50 26.61 15.10 -30.03
N HIS A 51 26.29 14.18 -30.94
CA HIS A 51 26.98 12.90 -31.08
C HIS A 51 28.13 12.98 -32.09
N SER A 52 29.08 12.05 -31.99
CA SER A 52 30.13 11.89 -33.01
C SER A 52 29.54 11.37 -34.34
N SER A 53 30.19 11.66 -35.47
CA SER A 53 29.72 11.19 -36.78
C SER A 53 29.59 9.67 -36.84
N GLN A 54 30.47 8.92 -36.15
CA GLN A 54 30.40 7.46 -36.04
C GLN A 54 29.12 6.97 -35.36
N GLU A 55 28.68 7.63 -34.29
CA GLU A 55 27.42 7.29 -33.61
C GLU A 55 26.21 7.64 -34.47
N ARG A 56 26.27 8.78 -35.19
CA ARG A 56 25.18 9.23 -36.06
C ARG A 56 24.90 8.27 -37.22
N LYS A 57 25.92 7.56 -37.73
CA LYS A 57 25.80 6.53 -38.79
C LYS A 57 24.85 5.39 -38.41
N GLN A 58 24.62 5.13 -37.13
CA GLN A 58 23.66 4.12 -36.67
C GLN A 58 22.24 4.38 -37.18
N ILE A 59 21.91 5.62 -37.57
CA ILE A 59 20.60 5.90 -38.14
C ILE A 59 20.37 5.15 -39.46
N PHE A 60 21.41 4.85 -40.23
CA PHE A 60 21.30 4.19 -41.52
C PHE A 60 20.75 2.77 -41.42
N GLU A 61 20.81 2.14 -40.24
CA GLU A 61 20.14 0.86 -39.98
C GLU A 61 18.63 0.93 -40.23
N ILE A 62 18.00 2.11 -40.09
CA ILE A 62 16.56 2.26 -40.38
C ILE A 62 16.26 2.02 -41.86
N VAL A 63 17.16 2.41 -42.77
CA VAL A 63 16.98 2.30 -44.22
C VAL A 63 17.15 0.85 -44.68
N ARG A 64 17.91 0.05 -43.93
CA ARG A 64 18.08 -1.39 -44.19
C ARG A 64 16.79 -2.18 -43.95
N GLU A 65 15.80 -1.59 -43.30
CA GLU A 65 14.50 -2.22 -43.09
C GLU A 65 13.63 -2.15 -44.37
N PRO A 66 13.00 -3.28 -44.77
CA PRO A 66 12.21 -3.33 -46.00
C PRO A 66 11.01 -2.36 -45.99
N ASN A 67 10.47 -2.04 -44.80
CA ASN A 67 9.32 -1.16 -44.62
C ASN A 67 9.71 0.22 -44.08
N HIS A 68 10.96 0.66 -44.24
CA HIS A 68 11.46 1.91 -43.66
C HIS A 68 10.60 3.14 -43.97
N GLN A 69 10.04 3.25 -45.17
CA GLN A 69 9.18 4.38 -45.55
C GLN A 69 7.88 4.43 -44.73
N GLU A 70 7.25 3.28 -44.49
CA GLU A 70 6.04 3.21 -43.68
C GLU A 70 6.35 3.49 -42.21
N ILE A 71 7.48 2.96 -41.73
CA ILE A 71 7.97 3.18 -40.36
C ILE A 71 8.23 4.67 -40.13
N LEU A 72 8.96 5.31 -41.04
CA LEU A 72 9.28 6.74 -40.96
C LEU A 72 8.01 7.60 -41.08
N ARG A 73 7.09 7.28 -41.99
CA ARG A 73 5.83 8.02 -42.16
C ARG A 73 4.98 7.98 -40.90
N ASP A 74 4.86 6.82 -40.27
CA ASP A 74 4.09 6.70 -39.03
C ASP A 74 4.82 7.42 -37.88
N CYS A 75 6.12 7.18 -37.67
CA CYS A 75 6.88 7.75 -36.55
C CYS A 75 7.15 9.25 -36.64
N LEU A 76 7.14 9.83 -37.85
CA LEU A 76 7.47 11.23 -38.10
C LEU A 76 6.24 12.07 -38.47
N SER A 77 5.06 11.70 -37.97
CA SER A 77 3.85 12.47 -38.26
C SER A 77 3.98 13.95 -37.90
N PRO A 78 3.25 14.84 -38.59
CA PRO A 78 3.38 16.30 -38.43
C PRO A 78 3.21 16.80 -36.99
N SER A 79 2.50 16.05 -36.14
CA SER A 79 2.31 16.33 -34.72
C SER A 79 3.57 16.20 -33.87
N LEU A 80 4.60 15.48 -34.33
CA LEU A 80 5.71 15.01 -33.50
C LEU A 80 6.98 15.87 -33.54
N GLN A 81 7.06 16.92 -34.38
CA GLN A 81 8.22 17.84 -34.53
C GLN A 81 9.61 17.18 -34.74
N HIS A 82 9.73 15.84 -34.75
CA HIS A 82 10.98 15.10 -34.92
C HIS A 82 11.45 15.05 -36.37
N GLY A 83 10.51 15.09 -37.33
CA GLY A 83 10.84 15.03 -38.75
C GLY A 83 11.66 16.22 -39.23
N ALA A 84 11.33 17.43 -38.78
CA ALA A 84 12.12 18.64 -39.08
C ALA A 84 13.54 18.55 -38.52
N LYS A 85 13.72 18.01 -37.30
CA LYS A 85 15.05 17.77 -36.69
C LYS A 85 15.89 16.83 -37.55
N LEU A 86 15.29 15.72 -37.97
CA LEU A 86 15.98 14.72 -38.78
C LEU A 86 16.46 15.29 -40.11
N VAL A 87 15.62 16.08 -40.79
CA VAL A 87 16.01 16.72 -42.05
C VAL A 87 17.16 17.70 -41.84
N LEU A 88 17.11 18.53 -40.80
CA LEU A 88 18.18 19.50 -40.49
C LEU A 88 19.50 18.82 -40.13
N TYR A 89 19.46 17.83 -39.24
CA TYR A 89 20.67 17.12 -38.80
C TYR A 89 21.26 16.23 -39.90
N LEU A 90 20.42 15.62 -40.75
CA LEU A 90 20.90 14.84 -41.88
C LEU A 90 21.55 15.72 -42.94
N SER A 91 20.96 16.90 -43.19
CA SER A 91 21.55 17.89 -44.10
C SER A 91 22.92 18.35 -43.58
N GLU A 92 23.04 18.61 -42.29
CA GLU A 92 24.32 18.95 -41.66
C GLU A 92 25.36 17.85 -41.84
N LEU A 93 25.00 16.59 -41.53
CA LEU A 93 25.90 15.45 -41.66
C LEU A 93 26.40 15.28 -43.10
N ILE A 94 25.51 15.37 -44.09
CA ILE A 94 25.85 15.23 -45.52
C ILE A 94 26.77 16.36 -45.99
N HIS A 95 26.57 17.61 -45.55
CA HIS A 95 27.31 18.76 -46.10
C HIS A 95 28.58 19.11 -45.30
N ASN A 96 28.59 18.92 -43.98
CA ASN A 96 29.70 19.36 -43.12
C ASN A 96 30.68 18.25 -42.76
N HIS A 97 30.25 16.99 -42.88
CA HIS A 97 31.00 15.80 -42.49
C HIS A 97 31.08 14.79 -43.65
N GLN A 98 30.99 15.27 -44.90
CA GLN A 98 31.07 14.42 -46.10
C GLN A 98 32.35 13.57 -46.12
N ASP A 99 33.47 14.14 -45.69
CA ASP A 99 34.79 13.48 -45.65
C ASP A 99 34.84 12.29 -44.67
N GLU A 100 33.87 12.19 -43.74
CA GLU A 100 33.80 11.14 -42.74
C GLU A 100 32.84 9.99 -43.14
N LEU A 101 32.18 10.11 -44.30
CA LEU A 101 31.23 9.14 -44.84
C LEU A 101 31.85 8.36 -46.01
N THR A 102 31.61 7.06 -46.06
CA THR A 102 31.93 6.27 -47.26
C THR A 102 30.93 6.57 -48.39
N GLU A 103 31.28 6.21 -49.62
CA GLU A 103 30.38 6.36 -50.79
C GLU A 103 29.03 5.63 -50.56
N GLU A 104 29.07 4.41 -50.03
CA GLU A 104 27.86 3.65 -49.66
C GLU A 104 27.02 4.33 -48.55
N GLU A 105 27.68 4.97 -47.58
CA GLU A 105 27.01 5.70 -46.50
C GLU A 105 26.39 7.00 -47.00
N LEU A 106 27.03 7.68 -47.95
CA LEU A 106 26.47 8.86 -48.63
C LEU A 106 25.22 8.49 -49.43
N ASP A 107 25.28 7.41 -50.21
CA ASP A 107 24.10 6.89 -50.93
C ASP A 107 22.97 6.56 -49.96
N THR A 108 23.29 5.93 -48.82
CA THR A 108 22.29 5.59 -47.79
C THR A 108 21.71 6.84 -47.11
N ALA A 109 22.52 7.88 -46.91
CA ALA A 109 22.09 9.17 -46.37
C ALA A 109 21.16 9.91 -47.34
N GLU A 110 21.46 9.87 -48.64
CA GLU A 110 20.58 10.42 -49.68
C GLU A 110 19.25 9.65 -49.78
N LEU A 111 19.29 8.33 -49.70
CA LEU A 111 18.08 7.49 -49.62
C LEU A 111 17.22 7.86 -48.41
N LEU A 112 17.82 8.03 -47.23
CA LEU A 112 17.13 8.47 -46.02
C LEU A 112 16.51 9.87 -46.19
N MET A 113 17.27 10.81 -46.78
CA MET A 113 16.80 12.17 -47.05
C MET A 113 15.59 12.16 -48.00
N ASN A 114 15.61 11.32 -49.04
CA ASN A 114 14.50 11.16 -49.96
C ASN A 114 13.28 10.52 -49.28
N ALA A 115 13.48 9.52 -48.41
CA ALA A 115 12.41 8.94 -47.61
C ALA A 115 11.74 9.99 -46.70
N LEU A 116 12.53 10.85 -46.04
CA LEU A 116 12.02 11.94 -45.21
C LEU A 116 11.19 12.97 -46.01
N LYS A 117 11.63 13.31 -47.23
CA LYS A 117 10.87 14.19 -48.14
C LYS A 117 9.53 13.57 -48.54
N LEU A 118 9.52 12.28 -48.88
CA LEU A 118 8.31 11.53 -49.22
C LEU A 118 7.33 11.44 -48.03
N CYS A 119 7.84 11.52 -46.80
CA CYS A 119 7.02 11.62 -45.58
C CYS A 119 6.43 13.02 -45.33
N GLY A 120 6.60 13.98 -46.25
CA GLY A 120 6.02 15.33 -46.17
C GLY A 120 6.80 16.31 -45.28
N GLN A 121 8.04 15.96 -44.89
CA GLN A 121 8.91 16.86 -44.14
C GLN A 121 9.47 17.93 -45.07
N LYS A 122 9.12 19.20 -44.82
CA LYS A 122 9.58 20.32 -45.66
C LYS A 122 11.07 20.60 -45.42
N CYS A 123 11.89 20.45 -46.46
CA CYS A 123 13.28 20.88 -46.47
C CYS A 123 13.39 22.40 -46.57
N THR A 124 14.12 23.03 -45.65
CA THR A 124 14.86 24.27 -45.94
C THR A 124 16.14 24.31 -45.12
N PRO A 125 17.20 23.67 -45.62
CA PRO A 125 18.40 24.45 -45.79
C PRO A 125 18.56 24.78 -47.28
N PRO A 126 18.76 26.06 -47.64
CA PRO A 126 19.16 26.40 -48.99
C PRO A 126 20.34 25.53 -49.42
N ARG A 127 20.31 24.98 -50.64
CA ARG A 127 21.46 24.27 -51.23
C ARG A 127 22.73 25.17 -51.31
N ALA A 128 22.55 26.47 -51.12
CA ALA A 128 23.58 27.51 -51.05
C ALA A 128 23.92 27.98 -49.62
N ALA A 129 23.38 27.35 -48.58
CA ALA A 129 23.67 27.73 -47.20
C ALA A 129 25.11 27.36 -46.83
N THR A 130 25.87 28.34 -46.38
CA THR A 130 27.23 28.12 -45.88
C THR A 130 27.22 27.27 -44.61
N LYS A 131 28.32 26.56 -44.33
CA LYS A 131 28.52 25.79 -43.08
C LYS A 131 28.13 26.59 -41.82
N ALA A 132 28.44 27.88 -41.79
CA ALA A 132 28.11 28.77 -40.68
C ALA A 132 26.60 29.03 -40.53
N GLU A 133 25.85 29.16 -41.62
CA GLU A 133 24.40 29.38 -41.61
C GLU A 133 23.65 28.13 -41.14
N LEU A 134 24.08 26.95 -41.58
CA LEU A 134 23.54 25.65 -41.13
C LEU A 134 23.73 25.46 -39.62
N ILE A 135 24.93 25.72 -39.11
CA ILE A 135 25.24 25.62 -37.68
C ILE A 135 24.39 26.60 -36.86
N LYS A 136 24.16 27.82 -37.37
CA LYS A 136 23.31 28.82 -36.70
C LYS A 136 21.85 28.36 -36.63
N MET A 137 21.28 27.89 -37.74
CA MET A 137 19.91 27.35 -37.78
C MET A 137 19.71 26.18 -36.82
N ILE A 138 20.69 25.28 -36.74
CA ILE A 138 20.68 24.14 -35.82
C ILE A 138 20.69 24.59 -34.37
N LYS A 139 21.51 25.58 -34.00
CA LYS A 139 21.56 26.11 -32.64
C LYS A 139 20.26 26.80 -32.23
N GLU A 140 19.65 27.57 -33.14
CA GLU A 140 18.37 28.25 -32.89
C GLU A 140 17.23 27.24 -32.69
N GLU A 141 17.13 26.26 -33.56
CA GLU A 141 16.14 25.18 -33.42
C GLU A 141 16.39 24.34 -32.17
N GLN A 142 17.65 23.98 -31.87
CA GLN A 142 17.99 23.23 -30.66
C GLN A 142 17.53 23.98 -29.39
N LYS A 143 17.80 25.28 -29.30
CA LYS A 143 17.36 26.10 -28.15
C LYS A 143 15.83 26.12 -28.00
N LYS A 144 15.10 26.19 -29.10
CA LYS A 144 13.63 26.14 -29.12
C LYS A 144 13.09 24.79 -28.62
N TYR A 145 13.77 23.69 -28.95
CA TYR A 145 13.38 22.38 -28.45
C TYR A 145 13.72 22.18 -26.98
N GLU A 146 14.87 22.68 -26.53
CA GLU A 146 15.25 22.62 -25.12
C GLU A 146 14.22 23.35 -24.23
N THR A 147 13.71 24.50 -24.67
CA THR A 147 12.65 25.21 -23.96
C THR A 147 11.33 24.44 -23.98
N GLU A 148 10.92 23.90 -25.13
CA GLU A 148 9.72 23.07 -25.23
C GLU A 148 9.80 21.82 -24.35
N GLU A 149 10.93 21.10 -24.38
CA GLU A 149 11.17 19.91 -23.56
C GLU A 149 11.17 20.25 -22.07
N ALA A 150 11.78 21.36 -21.67
CA ALA A 150 11.74 21.83 -20.28
C ALA A 150 10.30 22.10 -19.82
N THR A 151 9.47 22.74 -20.65
CA THR A 151 8.05 22.97 -20.33
C THR A 151 7.25 21.67 -20.27
N ASN A 152 7.48 20.73 -21.20
CA ASN A 152 6.85 19.42 -21.20
C ASN A 152 7.25 18.59 -19.98
N LYS A 153 8.52 18.65 -19.58
CA LYS A 153 9.00 18.00 -18.36
C LYS A 153 8.36 18.58 -17.11
N ALA A 154 8.26 19.92 -17.02
CA ALA A 154 7.63 20.59 -15.88
C ALA A 154 6.14 20.26 -15.75
N THR A 155 5.40 20.24 -16.87
CA THR A 155 3.97 19.87 -16.89
C THR A 155 3.75 18.39 -16.54
N TRP A 156 4.58 17.50 -17.06
CA TRP A 156 4.56 16.08 -16.68
C TRP A 156 4.85 15.90 -15.19
N GLN A 157 5.90 16.53 -14.66
CA GLN A 157 6.26 16.44 -13.25
C GLN A 157 5.12 16.94 -12.34
N LYS A 158 4.47 18.04 -12.72
CA LYS A 158 3.31 18.57 -12.00
C LYS A 158 2.15 17.55 -12.00
N THR A 159 1.89 16.93 -13.13
CA THR A 159 0.83 15.92 -13.26
C THR A 159 1.11 14.70 -12.39
N VAL A 160 2.34 14.19 -12.42
CA VAL A 160 2.77 13.05 -11.60
C VAL A 160 2.67 13.38 -10.11
N ASN A 161 3.16 14.55 -9.69
CA ASN A 161 3.09 14.98 -8.29
C ASN A 161 1.63 15.10 -7.80
N ASN A 162 0.75 15.69 -8.61
CA ASN A 162 -0.67 15.80 -8.28
C ASN A 162 -1.34 14.43 -8.14
N ASN A 163 -1.04 13.51 -9.07
CA ASN A 163 -1.57 12.14 -9.02
C ASN A 163 -1.07 11.41 -7.76
N GLN A 164 0.21 11.52 -7.45
CA GLN A 164 0.81 10.94 -6.25
C GLN A 164 0.14 11.50 -4.98
N GLN A 165 -0.02 12.82 -4.89
CA GLN A 165 -0.65 13.46 -3.74
C GLN A 165 -2.11 13.01 -3.57
N SER A 166 -2.87 12.93 -4.66
CA SER A 166 -4.26 12.43 -4.64
C SER A 166 -4.34 10.97 -4.17
N LEU A 167 -3.41 10.12 -4.63
CA LEU A 167 -3.32 8.73 -4.19
C LEU A 167 -3.03 8.63 -2.69
N PHE A 168 -2.08 9.40 -2.17
CA PHE A 168 -1.76 9.42 -0.74
C PHE A 168 -2.94 9.90 0.10
N GLN A 169 -3.65 10.95 -0.32
CA GLN A 169 -4.84 11.43 0.38
C GLN A 169 -5.95 10.38 0.45
N ARG A 170 -6.18 9.65 -0.65
CA ARG A 170 -7.16 8.56 -0.70
C ARG A 170 -6.75 7.37 0.17
N LEU A 171 -5.46 7.06 0.23
CA LEU A 171 -4.95 5.99 1.08
C LEU A 171 -5.06 6.36 2.56
N ASP A 172 -4.71 7.60 2.91
CA ASP A 172 -4.81 8.10 4.28
C ASP A 172 -6.26 8.11 4.79
N SER A 173 -7.22 8.53 3.97
CA SER A 173 -8.64 8.48 4.34
C SER A 173 -9.11 7.04 4.59
N LYS A 174 -8.73 6.09 3.74
CA LYS A 174 -9.05 4.67 3.94
C LYS A 174 -8.39 4.09 5.19
N SER A 175 -7.14 4.48 5.48
CA SER A 175 -6.43 4.06 6.70
C SER A 175 -7.15 4.53 7.96
N LYS A 176 -7.62 5.79 7.96
CA LYS A 176 -8.41 6.36 9.07
C LYS A 176 -9.75 5.65 9.24
N ASP A 177 -10.46 5.37 8.16
CA ASP A 177 -11.72 4.62 8.21
C ASP A 177 -11.54 3.23 8.83
N ILE A 178 -10.50 2.49 8.40
CA ILE A 178 -10.17 1.16 8.94
C ILE A 178 -9.84 1.26 10.44
N SER A 179 -9.03 2.23 10.82
CA SER A 179 -8.64 2.43 12.23
C SER A 179 -9.85 2.72 13.11
N LYS A 180 -10.81 3.52 12.61
CA LYS A 180 -12.06 3.82 13.30
C LYS A 180 -12.91 2.56 13.48
N ILE A 181 -13.13 1.79 12.41
CA ILE A 181 -13.89 0.54 12.47
C ILE A 181 -13.27 -0.44 13.46
N ALA A 182 -11.94 -0.57 13.46
CA ALA A 182 -11.22 -1.43 14.40
C ALA A 182 -11.42 -0.98 15.87
N ALA A 183 -11.38 0.32 16.13
CA ALA A 183 -11.65 0.88 17.45
C ALA A 183 -13.09 0.59 17.91
N ASP A 184 -14.07 0.79 17.02
CA ASP A 184 -15.49 0.54 17.30
C ASP A 184 -15.74 -0.95 17.63
N ILE A 185 -15.15 -1.87 16.86
CA ILE A 185 -15.22 -3.31 17.14
C ILE A 185 -14.60 -3.65 18.49
N THR A 186 -13.40 -3.11 18.77
CA THR A 186 -12.70 -3.36 20.04
C THR A 186 -13.54 -2.89 21.24
N GLN A 187 -14.15 -1.71 21.13
CA GLN A 187 -15.03 -1.18 22.16
C GLN A 187 -16.29 -2.04 22.34
N ALA A 188 -16.93 -2.47 21.26
CA ALA A 188 -18.11 -3.31 21.31
C ALA A 188 -17.83 -4.67 21.99
N VAL A 189 -16.72 -5.31 21.63
CA VAL A 189 -16.30 -6.57 22.25
C VAL A 189 -15.99 -6.39 23.73
N SER A 190 -15.26 -5.33 24.10
CA SER A 190 -14.95 -5.02 25.50
C SER A 190 -16.22 -4.83 26.34
N LEU A 191 -17.20 -4.08 25.81
CA LEU A 191 -18.49 -3.86 26.47
C LEU A 191 -19.27 -5.17 26.64
N SER A 192 -19.38 -5.96 25.57
CA SER A 192 -20.07 -7.26 25.59
C SER A 192 -19.44 -8.21 26.62
N GLN A 193 -18.11 -8.32 26.62
CA GLN A 193 -17.39 -9.14 27.59
C GLN A 193 -17.59 -8.63 29.03
N GLY A 194 -17.64 -7.31 29.23
CA GLY A 194 -17.96 -6.71 30.52
C GLY A 194 -19.36 -7.07 31.03
N ILE A 195 -20.35 -7.12 30.15
CA ILE A 195 -21.71 -7.56 30.49
C ILE A 195 -21.72 -9.03 30.89
N GLU A 196 -21.08 -9.91 30.12
CA GLU A 196 -21.03 -11.34 30.45
C GLU A 196 -20.30 -11.62 31.77
N ARG A 197 -19.17 -10.93 32.02
CA ARG A 197 -18.48 -11.02 33.32
C ARG A 197 -19.39 -10.63 34.48
N LYS A 198 -20.17 -9.56 34.34
CA LYS A 198 -21.13 -9.12 35.38
C LYS A 198 -22.20 -10.17 35.64
N LYS A 199 -22.76 -10.79 34.59
CA LYS A 199 -23.74 -11.87 34.72
C LYS A 199 -23.18 -13.06 35.49
N VAL A 200 -21.98 -13.51 35.15
CA VAL A 200 -21.31 -14.64 35.83
C VAL A 200 -21.08 -14.33 37.30
N ILE A 201 -20.51 -13.17 37.62
CA ILE A 201 -20.27 -12.76 39.01
C ILE A 201 -21.58 -12.68 39.81
N GLN A 202 -22.64 -12.12 39.21
CA GLN A 202 -23.94 -12.03 39.85
C GLN A 202 -24.54 -13.43 40.11
N HIS A 203 -24.42 -14.34 39.15
CA HIS A 203 -24.88 -15.73 39.31
C HIS A 203 -24.16 -16.43 40.46
N ILE A 204 -22.83 -16.38 40.49
CA ILE A 204 -22.01 -16.96 41.56
C ILE A 204 -22.41 -16.39 42.93
N ARG A 205 -22.53 -15.06 43.04
CA ARG A 205 -22.99 -14.40 44.28
C ARG A 205 -24.40 -14.86 44.69
N GLY A 206 -25.29 -15.02 43.72
CA GLY A 206 -26.64 -15.54 43.95
C GLY A 206 -26.62 -16.94 44.54
N MET A 207 -25.81 -17.85 43.97
CA MET A 207 -25.64 -19.21 44.48
C MET A 207 -25.14 -19.22 45.92
N TYR A 208 -24.04 -18.52 46.21
CA TYR A 208 -23.51 -18.43 47.58
C TYR A 208 -24.51 -17.85 48.57
N LYS A 209 -25.30 -16.86 48.15
CA LYS A 209 -26.33 -16.27 49.02
C LYS A 209 -27.38 -17.30 49.42
N VAL A 210 -27.85 -18.11 48.47
CA VAL A 210 -28.84 -19.16 48.74
C VAL A 210 -28.25 -20.22 49.66
N ASP A 211 -27.03 -20.69 49.37
CA ASP A 211 -26.36 -21.73 50.15
C ASP A 211 -26.05 -21.27 51.59
N LEU A 212 -25.53 -20.06 51.76
CA LEU A 212 -25.32 -19.45 53.08
C LEU A 212 -26.64 -19.26 53.83
N SER A 213 -27.70 -18.86 53.13
CA SER A 213 -29.03 -18.73 53.72
C SER A 213 -29.52 -20.09 54.22
N ALA A 214 -29.50 -21.13 53.37
CA ALA A 214 -29.91 -22.47 53.75
C ALA A 214 -29.09 -23.00 54.94
N SER A 215 -27.77 -22.85 54.91
CA SER A 215 -26.87 -23.23 56.00
C SER A 215 -27.22 -22.54 57.32
N ARG A 216 -27.49 -21.22 57.28
CA ARG A 216 -27.92 -20.47 58.48
C ARG A 216 -29.25 -20.97 59.03
N HIS A 217 -30.27 -21.19 58.17
CA HIS A 217 -31.56 -21.70 58.62
C HIS A 217 -31.43 -23.09 59.24
N TRP A 218 -30.61 -23.98 58.65
CA TRP A 218 -30.33 -25.28 59.25
C TRP A 218 -29.64 -25.16 60.60
N GLN A 219 -28.66 -24.26 60.74
CA GLN A 219 -27.99 -24.00 62.01
C GLN A 219 -28.97 -23.49 63.08
N GLU A 220 -29.84 -22.55 62.72
CA GLU A 220 -30.89 -22.01 63.61
C GLU A 220 -31.86 -23.11 64.06
N LEU A 221 -32.31 -23.97 63.14
CA LEU A 221 -33.18 -25.10 63.46
C LEU A 221 -32.50 -26.09 64.40
N ILE A 222 -31.26 -26.49 64.11
CA ILE A 222 -30.49 -27.39 64.97
C ILE A 222 -30.33 -26.76 66.36
N GLN A 223 -29.97 -25.48 66.45
CA GLN A 223 -29.81 -24.78 67.72
C GLN A 223 -31.12 -24.75 68.53
N GLN A 224 -32.27 -24.55 67.88
CA GLN A 224 -33.57 -24.56 68.55
C GLN A 224 -33.98 -25.95 69.03
N LEU A 225 -33.78 -26.98 68.21
CA LEU A 225 -34.19 -28.35 68.51
C LEU A 225 -33.26 -29.07 69.51
N THR A 226 -32.02 -28.62 69.64
CA THR A 226 -31.02 -29.16 70.59
C THR A 226 -30.86 -28.31 71.85
N HIS A 227 -31.62 -27.22 72.00
CA HIS A 227 -31.63 -26.38 73.19
C HIS A 227 -31.88 -27.21 74.46
N ASP A 228 -31.36 -26.79 75.61
CA ASP A 228 -31.52 -27.50 76.91
C ASP A 228 -32.97 -27.73 77.40
N ARG A 229 -33.96 -27.18 76.69
CA ARG A 229 -35.40 -27.33 76.94
C ARG A 229 -36.14 -28.01 75.78
N ALA A 230 -35.42 -28.42 74.73
CA ALA A 230 -35.99 -29.01 73.54
C ALA A 230 -35.91 -30.54 73.59
N ALA A 231 -36.72 -31.19 72.73
CA ALA A 231 -36.87 -32.65 72.74
C ALA A 231 -35.59 -33.42 72.37
N TRP A 232 -34.67 -32.81 71.63
CA TRP A 232 -33.40 -33.43 71.20
C TRP A 232 -32.19 -32.87 71.94
N TYR A 233 -32.40 -32.39 73.17
CA TYR A 233 -31.29 -32.04 74.06
C TYR A 233 -30.48 -33.28 74.44
N ASP A 234 -29.16 -33.20 74.24
CA ASP A 234 -28.19 -34.18 74.75
C ASP A 234 -27.13 -33.45 75.60
N PRO A 235 -27.09 -33.70 76.94
CA PRO A 235 -26.09 -33.10 77.82
C PRO A 235 -24.64 -33.36 77.42
N LEU A 236 -24.35 -34.46 76.70
CA LEU A 236 -22.99 -34.82 76.29
C LEU A 236 -22.46 -33.89 75.19
N TYR A 237 -23.32 -33.53 74.24
CA TYR A 237 -22.95 -32.73 73.06
C TYR A 237 -23.37 -31.27 73.15
N TYR A 238 -24.24 -30.90 74.10
CA TYR A 238 -24.68 -29.53 74.25
C TYR A 238 -23.61 -28.66 74.96
N PRO A 239 -23.39 -27.41 74.50
CA PRO A 239 -22.39 -26.53 75.10
C PRO A 239 -22.69 -26.21 76.57
N THR A 240 -21.69 -26.41 77.43
CA THR A 240 -21.80 -26.14 78.87
C THR A 240 -21.22 -24.79 79.28
N SER A 241 -20.36 -24.20 78.45
CA SER A 241 -19.72 -22.91 78.71
C SER A 241 -20.62 -21.74 78.31
N TRP A 242 -20.33 -20.56 78.86
CA TRP A 242 -21.02 -19.32 78.57
C TRP A 242 -20.07 -18.31 77.92
N GLN A 243 -20.56 -17.59 76.92
CA GLN A 243 -19.90 -16.42 76.36
C GLN A 243 -20.85 -15.23 76.34
N LEU A 244 -20.29 -14.03 76.29
CA LEU A 244 -21.08 -12.84 75.99
C LEU A 244 -21.71 -13.00 74.61
N ASP A 245 -23.02 -12.80 74.57
CA ASP A 245 -23.75 -12.71 73.31
C ASP A 245 -23.21 -11.54 72.48
N PRO A 246 -22.94 -11.72 71.18
CA PRO A 246 -22.37 -10.67 70.34
C PRO A 246 -23.32 -9.50 70.11
N THR A 247 -24.61 -9.63 70.45
CA THR A 247 -25.60 -8.56 70.29
C THR A 247 -25.31 -7.41 71.26
N GLU A 248 -24.93 -6.26 70.69
CA GLU A 248 -24.70 -5.02 71.41
C GLU A 248 -26.03 -4.30 71.70
N GLY A 249 -26.21 -3.85 72.95
CA GLY A 249 -27.36 -3.02 73.33
C GLY A 249 -27.21 -1.55 72.90
N PRO A 250 -28.19 -0.68 73.20
CA PRO A 250 -28.15 0.75 72.83
C PRO A 250 -26.88 1.50 73.28
N ASN A 251 -26.27 1.10 74.39
CA ASN A 251 -25.02 1.66 74.90
C ASN A 251 -23.76 0.95 74.38
N ARG A 252 -23.89 0.09 73.36
CA ARG A 252 -22.84 -0.82 72.86
C ARG A 252 -22.28 -1.78 73.91
N GLU A 253 -23.06 -2.06 74.94
CA GLU A 253 -22.71 -3.01 75.99
C GLU A 253 -23.29 -4.39 75.67
N ARG A 254 -22.47 -5.43 75.85
CA ARG A 254 -22.90 -6.84 75.77
C ARG A 254 -23.22 -7.33 77.17
N ARG A 255 -24.50 -7.49 77.46
CA ARG A 255 -24.99 -7.87 78.81
C ARG A 255 -25.62 -9.25 78.87
N ARG A 256 -25.84 -9.89 77.72
CA ARG A 256 -26.47 -11.21 77.62
C ARG A 256 -25.40 -12.30 77.55
N LEU A 257 -25.66 -13.44 78.16
CA LEU A 257 -24.85 -14.63 78.02
C LEU A 257 -25.58 -15.62 77.10
N GLN A 258 -24.83 -16.30 76.25
CA GLN A 258 -25.29 -17.42 75.46
C GLN A 258 -24.39 -18.63 75.68
N ARG A 259 -24.94 -19.83 75.51
CA ARG A 259 -24.17 -21.07 75.59
C ARG A 259 -23.17 -21.16 74.43
N CYS A 260 -21.97 -21.66 74.67
CA CYS A 260 -20.97 -21.85 73.62
C CYS A 260 -20.07 -23.07 73.87
N TYR A 261 -19.51 -23.58 72.78
CA TYR A 261 -18.46 -24.58 72.83
C TYR A 261 -17.15 -23.92 73.23
N LEU A 262 -16.50 -24.48 74.25
CA LEU A 262 -15.19 -24.01 74.67
C LEU A 262 -14.16 -24.33 73.58
N THR A 263 -13.69 -23.32 72.87
CA THR A 263 -12.63 -23.44 71.85
C THR A 263 -11.23 -23.25 72.45
N ILE A 264 -11.14 -23.02 73.77
CA ILE A 264 -9.89 -22.84 74.50
C ILE A 264 -9.26 -24.22 74.77
N PRO A 265 -8.02 -24.47 74.31
CA PRO A 265 -7.33 -25.74 74.57
C PRO A 265 -7.13 -26.02 76.07
N ASN A 266 -7.20 -27.30 76.47
CA ASN A 266 -7.09 -27.77 77.86
C ASN A 266 -5.87 -27.19 78.61
N LYS A 267 -4.73 -27.01 77.94
CA LYS A 267 -3.50 -26.45 78.56
C LYS A 267 -3.64 -25.06 79.17
N TYR A 268 -4.67 -24.31 78.80
CA TYR A 268 -4.96 -22.98 79.35
C TYR A 268 -6.04 -23.02 80.45
N LEU A 269 -6.59 -24.18 80.77
CA LEU A 269 -7.58 -24.38 81.81
C LEU A 269 -6.92 -24.92 83.08
N LEU A 270 -7.46 -24.55 84.23
CA LEU A 270 -7.09 -25.13 85.53
C LEU A 270 -7.31 -26.65 85.50
N MET A 271 -6.47 -27.40 86.21
CA MET A 271 -6.47 -28.88 86.18
C MET A 271 -7.83 -29.51 86.53
N ASP A 272 -8.60 -28.89 87.42
CA ASP A 272 -9.95 -29.31 87.82
C ASP A 272 -11.04 -29.00 86.77
N ARG A 273 -10.71 -28.20 85.74
CA ARG A 273 -11.64 -27.74 84.70
C ARG A 273 -11.29 -28.25 83.29
N GLN A 274 -10.23 -29.04 83.15
CA GLN A 274 -9.87 -29.68 81.89
C GLN A 274 -10.88 -30.78 81.57
N LYS A 275 -11.28 -30.88 80.29
CA LYS A 275 -12.12 -32.00 79.83
C LYS A 275 -11.24 -33.23 79.64
N SER A 276 -11.73 -34.42 80.01
CA SER A 276 -11.11 -35.69 79.64
C SER A 276 -11.07 -35.79 78.12
N GLU A 277 -9.88 -36.01 77.55
CA GLU A 277 -9.68 -36.30 76.12
C GLU A 277 -10.19 -37.70 75.75
#